data_AF-A0A9E3K1N0-F1
#
_entry.id   AF-A0A9E3K1N0-F1
#
_cell.length_a   1.000
_cell.length_b   1.000
_cell.length_c   1.000
_cell.angle_alpha   90.00
_cell.angle_beta   90.00
_cell.angle_gamma   90.00
#
_symmetry.space_group_name_H-M   'P 1'
#
loop_
_entity.id
_entity.type
_entity.pdbx_description
1 polymer ?
#
loop_
_entity_poly.entity_id
_entity_poly.type
_entity_poly.pdbx_seq_one_letter_code
_entity_poly.pdbx_strand_id
1 'polypeptide(L)'
;DASDDRTILNTAQTLYGSYRLKRVYYSAFSPIPQSPSSVPSAPPPLLREHRLYQADFLLRGYGFTAQELMPRAGNLALDIDPKLAWALANREHFPLDLNRADEGMIARVPGIGLRTAKRLIDLRRLRRIRWEDLSRLRCGLKKLAPFVITADYKPAQDAASSDLLRRNLADAPRQMNLWPELQAA
;
A
#
# COMPACT_ATOMS: atom_id res chain seq x y z
N ASP A 1 -22.44 -12.22 -1.87
CA ASP A 1 -21.08 -12.46 -2.40
C ASP A 1 -20.15 -12.76 -1.23
N ALA A 2 -19.52 -13.93 -1.25
CA ALA A 2 -18.60 -14.41 -0.21
C ALA A 2 -17.13 -14.30 -0.66
N SER A 3 -16.87 -13.69 -1.82
CA SER A 3 -15.52 -13.58 -2.39
C SER A 3 -14.68 -12.60 -1.59
N ASP A 4 -13.69 -13.14 -0.90
CA ASP A 4 -12.74 -12.36 -0.11
C ASP A 4 -11.63 -11.76 -1.00
N ASP A 5 -10.99 -10.69 -0.52
CA ASP A 5 -9.95 -10.01 -1.32
C ASP A 5 -8.74 -10.92 -1.59
N ARG A 6 -8.48 -11.91 -0.73
CA ARG A 6 -7.42 -12.91 -0.97
C ARG A 6 -7.69 -13.71 -2.25
N THR A 7 -8.91 -14.18 -2.43
CA THR A 7 -9.31 -14.93 -3.63
C THR A 7 -9.19 -14.05 -4.88
N ILE A 8 -9.61 -12.79 -4.78
CA ILE A 8 -9.52 -11.81 -5.87
C ILE A 8 -8.05 -11.58 -6.28
N LEU A 9 -7.16 -11.30 -5.32
CA LEU A 9 -5.75 -11.03 -5.60
C LEU A 9 -5.00 -12.27 -6.12
N ASN A 10 -5.31 -13.47 -5.61
CA ASN A 10 -4.76 -14.71 -6.17
C ASN A 10 -5.18 -14.91 -7.63
N THR A 11 -6.46 -14.66 -7.93
CA THR A 11 -6.97 -14.72 -9.30
C THR A 11 -6.25 -13.72 -10.20
N ALA A 12 -6.09 -12.48 -9.75
CA ALA A 12 -5.35 -11.46 -10.49
C ALA A 12 -3.89 -11.88 -10.75
N GLN A 13 -3.20 -12.43 -9.74
CA GLN A 13 -1.85 -12.94 -9.89
C GLN A 13 -1.76 -14.05 -10.95
N THR A 14 -2.70 -15.01 -10.94
CA THR A 14 -2.76 -16.07 -11.97
C THR A 14 -3.02 -15.49 -13.36
N LEU A 15 -3.89 -14.50 -13.49
CA LEU A 15 -4.16 -13.81 -14.77
C LEU A 15 -2.91 -13.12 -15.31
N TYR A 16 -2.08 -12.52 -14.45
CA TYR A 16 -0.81 -11.94 -14.86
C TYR A 16 0.25 -12.99 -15.22
N GLY A 17 0.38 -14.05 -14.42
CA GLY A 17 1.39 -15.09 -14.63
C GLY A 17 1.06 -16.00 -15.80
N SER A 18 -0.08 -16.70 -15.73
CA SER A 18 -0.48 -17.74 -16.68
C SER A 18 -1.02 -17.18 -17.99
N TYR A 19 -1.75 -16.06 -17.93
CA TYR A 19 -2.43 -15.48 -19.10
C TYR A 19 -1.78 -14.20 -19.63
N ARG A 20 -0.69 -13.73 -19.00
CA ARG A 20 0.11 -12.56 -19.42
C ARG A 20 -0.74 -11.29 -19.64
N LEU A 21 -1.83 -11.12 -18.87
CA LEU A 21 -2.62 -9.90 -18.95
C LEU A 21 -1.80 -8.70 -18.50
N LYS A 22 -2.07 -7.52 -19.07
CA LYS A 22 -1.39 -6.28 -18.69
C LYS A 22 -2.01 -5.63 -17.45
N ARG A 23 -3.33 -5.78 -17.29
CA ARG A 23 -4.13 -5.12 -16.25
C ARG A 23 -5.46 -5.86 -16.02
N VAL A 24 -5.82 -6.02 -14.75
CA VAL A 24 -7.14 -6.43 -14.27
C VAL A 24 -7.89 -5.18 -13.78
N TYR A 25 -9.21 -5.14 -13.99
CA TYR A 25 -10.08 -4.08 -13.51
C TYR A 25 -11.03 -4.65 -12.44
N TYR A 26 -11.19 -3.90 -11.37
CA TYR A 26 -12.11 -4.19 -10.28
C TYR A 26 -13.28 -3.22 -10.36
N SER A 27 -14.49 -3.72 -10.11
CA SER A 27 -15.70 -2.91 -10.08
C SER A 27 -16.62 -3.47 -8.99
N ALA A 28 -17.12 -2.58 -8.14
CA ALA A 28 -18.14 -2.93 -7.16
C ALA A 28 -19.47 -3.34 -7.86
N PHE A 29 -20.10 -4.39 -7.35
CA PHE A 29 -21.45 -4.74 -7.78
C PHE A 29 -22.43 -3.64 -7.36
N SER A 30 -23.25 -3.17 -8.31
CA SER A 30 -24.32 -2.20 -8.07
C SER A 30 -25.68 -2.91 -8.20
N PRO A 31 -26.42 -3.12 -7.10
CA PRO A 31 -27.70 -3.81 -7.16
C PRO A 31 -28.74 -2.96 -7.92
N ILE A 32 -29.49 -3.61 -8.80
CA ILE A 32 -30.67 -3.05 -9.47
C ILE A 32 -31.95 -3.52 -8.75
N PRO A 33 -33.08 -2.80 -8.90
CA PRO A 33 -34.38 -3.30 -8.44
C PRO A 33 -34.62 -4.72 -8.96
N GLN A 34 -35.08 -5.63 -8.09
CA GLN A 34 -35.31 -7.07 -8.41
C GLN A 34 -34.04 -7.87 -8.76
N SER A 35 -32.88 -7.48 -8.26
CA SER A 35 -31.67 -8.32 -8.37
C SER A 35 -31.90 -9.73 -7.78
N PRO A 36 -31.35 -10.80 -8.40
CA PRO A 36 -31.45 -12.16 -7.87
C PRO A 36 -30.94 -12.24 -6.42
N SER A 37 -31.50 -13.13 -5.60
CA SER A 37 -31.04 -13.32 -4.21
C SER A 37 -29.61 -13.88 -4.10
N SER A 38 -29.03 -14.35 -5.21
CA SER A 38 -27.65 -14.84 -5.30
C SER A 38 -26.61 -13.72 -5.31
N VAL A 39 -26.99 -12.47 -5.61
CA VAL A 39 -26.07 -11.32 -5.65
C VAL A 39 -26.23 -10.44 -4.39
N PRO A 40 -25.20 -9.67 -4.01
CA PRO A 40 -25.27 -8.78 -2.85
C PRO A 40 -26.46 -7.83 -2.89
N SER A 41 -27.15 -7.68 -1.76
CA SER A 41 -28.27 -6.74 -1.61
C SER A 41 -27.83 -5.28 -1.49
N ALA A 42 -26.56 -5.04 -1.17
CA ALA A 42 -25.97 -3.71 -1.03
C ALA A 42 -24.61 -3.65 -1.74
N PRO A 43 -24.22 -2.48 -2.27
CA PRO A 43 -22.89 -2.30 -2.83
C PRO A 43 -21.82 -2.45 -1.73
N PRO A 44 -20.64 -3.01 -2.04
CA PRO A 44 -19.53 -3.05 -1.11
C PRO A 44 -19.00 -1.63 -0.82
N PRO A 45 -18.26 -1.42 0.28
CA PRO A 45 -17.65 -0.12 0.56
C PRO A 45 -16.75 0.33 -0.60
N LEU A 46 -16.93 1.56 -1.10
CA LEU A 46 -16.14 2.11 -2.21
C LEU A 46 -14.62 2.01 -1.98
N LEU A 47 -14.19 2.16 -0.72
CA LEU A 47 -12.79 2.09 -0.34
C LEU A 47 -12.18 0.71 -0.59
N ARG A 48 -12.98 -0.37 -0.59
CA ARG A 48 -12.52 -1.74 -0.87
C ARG A 48 -11.99 -1.85 -2.30
N GLU A 49 -12.71 -1.30 -3.29
CA GLU A 49 -12.26 -1.29 -4.69
C GLU A 49 -10.94 -0.53 -4.84
N HIS A 50 -10.80 0.63 -4.18
CA HIS A 50 -9.55 1.38 -4.18
C HIS A 50 -8.40 0.59 -3.54
N ARG A 51 -8.63 -0.15 -2.43
CA ARG A 51 -7.62 -1.01 -1.81
C ARG A 51 -7.19 -2.16 -2.73
N LEU A 52 -8.13 -2.76 -3.47
CA LEU A 52 -7.82 -3.78 -4.48
C LEU A 52 -6.92 -3.22 -5.59
N TYR A 53 -7.21 -2.03 -6.12
CA TYR A 53 -6.32 -1.37 -7.09
C TYR A 53 -4.93 -1.05 -6.53
N GLN A 54 -4.85 -0.62 -5.26
CA GLN A 54 -3.57 -0.39 -4.60
C GLN A 54 -2.77 -1.69 -4.46
N ALA A 55 -3.40 -2.78 -4.03
CA ALA A 55 -2.75 -4.08 -3.91
C ALA A 55 -2.32 -4.65 -5.27
N ASP A 56 -3.16 -4.53 -6.30
CA ASP A 56 -2.84 -4.91 -7.68
C ASP A 56 -1.58 -4.21 -8.21
N PHE A 57 -1.46 -2.91 -7.90
CA PHE A 57 -0.27 -2.14 -8.28
C PHE A 57 1.00 -2.66 -7.60
N LEU A 58 0.90 -3.15 -6.36
CA LEU A 58 2.02 -3.80 -5.68
C LEU A 58 2.40 -5.13 -6.32
N LEU A 59 1.42 -5.93 -6.77
CA LEU A 59 1.68 -7.18 -7.49
C LEU A 59 2.46 -6.91 -8.79
N ARG A 60 1.96 -6.00 -9.63
CA ARG A 60 2.54 -5.75 -10.96
C ARG A 60 3.83 -4.94 -10.92
N GLY A 61 3.88 -3.91 -10.07
CA GLY A 61 4.96 -2.94 -10.07
C GLY A 61 6.08 -3.24 -9.09
N TYR A 62 5.74 -3.76 -7.90
CA TYR A 62 6.69 -3.95 -6.80
C TYR A 62 7.12 -5.40 -6.61
N GLY A 63 6.56 -6.33 -7.38
CA GLY A 63 6.89 -7.75 -7.30
C GLY A 63 6.39 -8.41 -6.00
N PHE A 64 5.33 -7.87 -5.39
CA PHE A 64 4.65 -8.56 -4.30
C PHE A 64 3.92 -9.79 -4.83
N THR A 65 3.76 -10.78 -3.97
CA THR A 65 2.81 -11.87 -4.23
C THR A 65 1.49 -11.64 -3.50
N ALA A 66 0.40 -12.23 -4.00
CA ALA A 66 -0.89 -12.21 -3.33
C ALA A 66 -0.80 -12.84 -1.92
N GLN A 67 0.01 -13.89 -1.76
CA GLN A 67 0.24 -14.54 -0.47
C GLN A 67 1.05 -13.65 0.51
N GLU A 68 1.97 -12.82 0.02
CA GLU A 68 2.68 -11.83 0.86
C GLU A 68 1.74 -10.74 1.36
N LEU A 69 0.84 -10.23 0.50
CA LEU A 69 -0.11 -9.18 0.87
C LEU A 69 -1.26 -9.73 1.73
N MET A 70 -1.68 -10.96 1.49
CA MET A 70 -2.82 -11.61 2.14
C MET A 70 -2.49 -13.06 2.54
N PRO A 71 -1.74 -13.25 3.64
CA PRO A 71 -1.31 -14.57 4.08
C PRO A 71 -2.46 -15.44 4.59
N ARG A 72 -3.56 -14.81 5.05
CA ARG A 72 -4.76 -15.44 5.57
C ARG A 72 -5.99 -14.99 4.78
N ALA A 73 -7.03 -15.82 4.78
CA ALA A 73 -8.33 -15.48 4.20
C ALA A 73 -8.90 -14.20 4.85
N GLY A 74 -9.69 -13.46 4.08
CA GLY A 74 -10.30 -12.20 4.50
C GLY A 74 -10.12 -11.07 3.48
N ASN A 75 -10.36 -9.85 3.96
CA ASN A 75 -10.34 -8.63 3.16
C ASN A 75 -9.17 -7.71 3.53
N LEU A 76 -8.79 -6.83 2.61
CA LEU A 76 -7.78 -5.81 2.84
C LEU A 76 -8.25 -4.83 3.92
N ALA A 77 -7.28 -4.29 4.67
CA ALA A 77 -7.54 -3.19 5.59
C ALA A 77 -8.07 -1.97 4.84
N LEU A 78 -9.19 -1.42 5.31
CA LEU A 78 -9.79 -0.23 4.69
C LEU A 78 -9.14 1.07 5.20
N ASP A 79 -8.66 1.09 6.44
CA ASP A 79 -8.08 2.27 7.11
C ASP A 79 -6.64 2.61 6.71
N ILE A 80 -5.88 1.63 6.21
CA ILE A 80 -4.48 1.79 5.78
C ILE A 80 -4.24 1.19 4.40
N ASP A 81 -3.28 1.75 3.66
CA ASP A 81 -2.91 1.19 2.35
C ASP A 81 -2.20 -0.18 2.48
N PRO A 82 -2.30 -1.07 1.47
CA PRO A 82 -1.73 -2.42 1.55
C PRO A 82 -0.22 -2.46 1.77
N LYS A 83 0.53 -1.43 1.33
CA LYS A 83 1.99 -1.39 1.51
C LYS A 83 2.36 -1.05 2.96
N LEU A 84 1.62 -0.13 3.57
CA LEU A 84 1.71 0.14 5.00
C LEU A 84 1.27 -1.05 5.84
N ALA A 85 0.16 -1.70 5.48
CA ALA A 85 -0.33 -2.90 6.17
C ALA A 85 0.72 -4.02 6.18
N TRP A 86 1.36 -4.27 5.03
CA TRP A 86 2.46 -5.22 4.93
C TRP A 86 3.65 -4.82 5.82
N ALA A 87 4.08 -3.56 5.79
CA ALA A 87 5.22 -3.11 6.59
C ALA A 87 4.97 -3.19 8.11
N LEU A 88 3.72 -2.99 8.55
CA LEU A 88 3.33 -3.14 9.95
C LEU A 88 3.22 -4.60 10.40
N ALA A 89 2.93 -5.52 9.48
CA ALA A 89 2.89 -6.96 9.74
C ALA A 89 4.27 -7.61 9.70
N ASN A 90 5.24 -7.05 8.97
CA ASN A 90 6.58 -7.59 8.78
C ASN A 90 7.62 -6.68 9.45
N ARG A 91 7.45 -6.45 10.76
CA ARG A 91 8.29 -5.50 11.51
C ARG A 91 9.73 -5.98 11.66
N GLU A 92 10.01 -7.26 11.54
CA GLU A 92 11.34 -7.85 11.54
C GLU A 92 12.26 -7.27 10.45
N HIS A 93 11.70 -6.73 9.36
CA HIS A 93 12.47 -6.08 8.31
C HIS A 93 12.77 -4.59 8.55
N PHE A 94 12.18 -3.98 9.57
CA PHE A 94 12.26 -2.53 9.80
C PHE A 94 12.74 -2.20 11.22
N PRO A 95 13.48 -1.09 11.41
CA PRO A 95 13.83 -0.09 10.40
C PRO A 95 14.94 -0.56 9.45
N LEU A 96 14.79 -0.20 8.18
CA LEU A 96 15.67 -0.61 7.09
C LEU A 96 16.81 0.39 6.90
N ASP A 97 18.07 -0.05 6.95
CA ASP A 97 19.21 0.81 6.64
C ASP A 97 19.27 1.13 5.14
N LEU A 98 18.93 2.37 4.79
CA LEU A 98 18.91 2.85 3.42
C LEU A 98 20.28 2.99 2.80
N ASN A 99 21.39 2.77 3.51
CA ASN A 99 22.72 2.70 2.92
C ASN A 99 23.19 1.26 2.66
N ARG A 100 22.44 0.24 3.13
CA ARG A 100 22.83 -1.18 3.03
C ARG A 100 21.80 -2.05 2.31
N ALA A 101 20.51 -1.76 2.47
CA ALA A 101 19.44 -2.63 1.97
C ALA A 101 19.32 -2.67 0.44
N ASP A 102 18.85 -3.78 -0.12
CA ASP A 102 18.63 -3.91 -1.56
C ASP A 102 17.51 -3.00 -2.10
N GLU A 103 17.56 -2.67 -3.40
CA GLU A 103 16.58 -1.81 -4.08
C GLU A 103 15.14 -2.28 -3.86
N GLY A 104 14.91 -3.59 -3.97
CA GLY A 104 13.60 -4.20 -3.79
C GLY A 104 13.03 -3.93 -2.39
N MET A 105 13.84 -4.07 -1.34
CA MET A 105 13.40 -3.78 0.02
C MET A 105 13.16 -2.29 0.27
N ILE A 106 13.99 -1.41 -0.30
CA ILE A 106 13.75 0.04 -0.24
C ILE A 106 12.40 0.39 -0.88
N ALA A 107 12.07 -0.22 -2.02
CA ALA A 107 10.80 0.00 -2.69
C ALA A 107 9.60 -0.48 -1.85
N ARG A 108 9.79 -1.42 -0.93
CA ARG A 108 8.73 -1.90 -0.01
C ARG A 108 8.47 -0.95 1.17
N VAL A 109 9.38 -0.01 1.47
CA VAL A 109 9.20 0.99 2.53
C VAL A 109 7.99 1.90 2.24
N PRO A 110 6.99 2.02 3.15
CA PRO A 110 5.87 2.94 3.01
C PRO A 110 6.35 4.38 2.77
N GLY A 111 5.80 5.06 1.75
CA GLY A 111 6.22 6.43 1.40
C GLY A 111 7.42 6.53 0.43
N ILE A 112 8.03 5.42 0.02
CA ILE A 112 9.04 5.38 -1.06
C ILE A 112 8.47 4.67 -2.29
N GLY A 113 8.54 5.28 -3.48
CA GLY A 113 8.12 4.66 -4.74
C GLY A 113 9.25 3.97 -5.49
N LEU A 114 8.94 3.12 -6.47
CA LEU A 114 9.94 2.39 -7.30
C LEU A 114 11.01 3.30 -7.91
N ARG A 115 10.60 4.39 -8.57
CA ARG A 115 11.54 5.36 -9.16
C ARG A 115 12.44 6.00 -8.11
N THR A 116 11.90 6.24 -6.91
CA THR A 116 12.65 6.84 -5.81
C THR A 116 13.62 5.84 -5.19
N ALA A 117 13.23 4.57 -5.05
CA ALA A 117 14.12 3.50 -4.61
C ALA A 117 15.34 3.38 -5.54
N LYS A 118 15.12 3.36 -6.86
CA LYS A 118 16.21 3.38 -7.85
C LYS A 118 17.14 4.59 -7.69
N ARG A 119 16.57 5.79 -7.58
CA ARG A 119 17.34 7.03 -7.36
C ARG A 119 18.17 6.99 -6.08
N LEU A 120 17.66 6.35 -5.02
CA LEU A 120 18.41 6.16 -3.78
C LEU A 120 19.62 5.24 -4.02
N ILE A 121 19.45 4.13 -4.73
CA ILE A 121 20.57 3.25 -5.11
C ILE A 121 21.63 4.00 -5.92
N ASP A 122 21.21 4.79 -6.91
CA ASP A 122 22.12 5.60 -7.72
C ASP A 122 22.88 6.61 -6.85
N LEU A 123 22.18 7.25 -5.90
CA LEU A 123 22.77 8.22 -4.97
C LEU A 123 23.84 7.59 -4.06
N ARG A 124 23.66 6.33 -3.61
CA ARG A 124 24.64 5.61 -2.77
C ARG A 124 26.03 5.53 -3.39
N ARG A 125 26.09 5.50 -4.72
CA ARG A 125 27.36 5.45 -5.47
C ARG A 125 28.16 6.74 -5.32
N LEU A 126 27.49 7.85 -5.03
CA LEU A 126 28.08 9.17 -4.91
C LEU A 126 28.33 9.55 -3.44
N ARG A 127 27.38 9.22 -2.56
CA ARG A 127 27.46 9.56 -1.13
C ARG A 127 26.54 8.68 -0.28
N ARG A 128 26.78 8.68 1.03
CA ARG A 128 25.83 8.10 1.98
C ARG A 128 24.51 8.88 1.95
N ILE A 129 23.40 8.15 1.88
CA ILE A 129 22.05 8.71 1.95
C ILE A 129 21.82 9.31 3.33
N ARG A 130 21.35 10.56 3.34
CA ARG A 130 20.98 11.35 4.52
C ARG A 130 19.48 11.63 4.53
N TRP A 131 18.96 12.08 5.67
CA TRP A 131 17.54 12.41 5.81
C TRP A 131 17.09 13.50 4.82
N GLU A 132 17.94 14.49 4.57
CA GLU A 132 17.68 15.55 3.59
C GLU A 132 17.44 15.03 2.16
N ASP A 133 18.07 13.92 1.79
CA ASP A 133 17.91 13.31 0.46
C ASP A 133 16.50 12.79 0.26
N LEU A 134 15.91 12.23 1.31
CA LEU A 134 14.53 11.73 1.28
C LEU A 134 13.54 12.86 1.02
N SER A 135 13.79 14.03 1.62
CA SER A 135 12.99 15.24 1.40
C SER A 135 13.13 15.75 -0.03
N ARG A 136 14.36 15.87 -0.54
CA ARG A 136 14.65 16.31 -1.91
C ARG A 136 14.04 15.39 -2.97
N LEU A 137 14.02 14.09 -2.70
CA LEU A 137 13.39 13.08 -3.54
C LEU A 137 11.86 13.02 -3.39
N ARG A 138 11.26 13.91 -2.59
CA ARG A 138 9.82 14.00 -2.32
C ARG A 138 9.23 12.70 -1.78
N CYS A 139 9.98 12.01 -0.92
CA CYS A 139 9.46 10.84 -0.22
C CYS A 139 8.40 11.26 0.79
N GLY A 140 7.46 10.37 1.12
CA GLY A 140 6.47 10.60 2.16
C GLY A 140 7.10 10.53 3.56
N LEU A 141 7.80 11.58 3.98
CA LEU A 141 8.64 11.61 5.19
C LEU A 141 7.92 11.11 6.44
N LYS A 142 6.68 11.57 6.67
CA LYS A 142 5.86 11.12 7.81
C LYS A 142 5.59 9.61 7.78
N LYS A 143 5.31 9.06 6.59
CA LYS A 143 5.01 7.62 6.42
C LYS A 143 6.26 6.75 6.54
N LEU A 144 7.40 7.20 6.01
CA LEU A 144 8.64 6.39 5.99
C LEU A 144 9.47 6.49 7.27
N ALA A 145 9.34 7.57 8.05
CA ALA A 145 10.16 7.83 9.24
C ALA A 145 10.30 6.62 10.19
N PRO A 146 9.24 5.89 10.54
CA PRO A 146 9.34 4.74 11.44
C PRO A 146 10.09 3.54 10.86
N PHE A 147 10.31 3.51 9.55
CA PHE A 147 10.72 2.33 8.80
C PHE A 147 12.14 2.41 8.24
N VAL A 148 12.88 3.52 8.41
CA VAL A 148 14.18 3.71 7.74
C VAL A 148 15.28 4.17 8.68
N ILE A 149 16.52 3.84 8.34
CA ILE A 149 17.73 4.43 8.91
C ILE A 149 18.49 5.12 7.76
N THR A 150 18.98 6.34 7.98
CA THR A 150 19.93 7.04 7.10
C THR A 150 21.24 7.27 7.84
N ALA A 151 22.22 7.91 7.18
CA ALA A 151 23.51 8.20 7.81
C ALA A 151 23.41 9.11 9.05
N ASP A 152 22.35 9.92 9.13
CA ASP A 152 22.14 10.96 10.15
C ASP A 152 20.75 10.89 10.82
N TYR A 153 19.95 9.88 10.51
CA TYR A 153 18.65 9.65 11.13
C TYR A 153 18.46 8.19 11.48
N LYS A 154 17.94 7.96 12.69
CA LYS A 154 17.45 6.68 13.15
C LYS A 154 16.14 6.93 13.90
N PRO A 155 15.07 6.15 13.63
CA PRO A 155 13.84 6.28 14.40
C PRO A 155 14.15 5.91 15.85
N ALA A 156 13.45 6.55 16.78
CA ALA A 156 13.53 6.17 18.19
C ALA A 156 13.23 4.66 18.30
N GLN A 157 14.23 3.86 18.67
CA GLN A 157 14.05 2.43 18.89
C GLN A 157 13.13 2.26 20.11
N ASP A 158 12.15 1.34 19.99
CA ASP A 158 11.27 0.78 21.03
C ASP A 158 9.88 1.33 21.38
N ALA A 159 9.40 2.51 20.99
CA ALA A 159 8.14 2.99 21.61
C ALA A 159 6.82 2.60 20.91
N ALA A 160 6.77 2.56 19.58
CA ALA A 160 5.49 2.50 18.88
C ALA A 160 5.16 1.07 18.41
N SER A 161 4.20 0.43 19.08
CA SER A 161 3.58 -0.80 18.59
C SER A 161 3.03 -0.59 17.17
N SER A 162 2.92 -1.66 16.38
CA SER A 162 2.29 -1.59 15.06
C SER A 162 0.90 -0.95 15.12
N ASP A 163 0.16 -1.10 16.23
CA ASP A 163 -1.13 -0.48 16.45
C ASP A 163 -1.05 1.04 16.67
N LEU A 164 -0.02 1.54 17.35
CA LEU A 164 0.24 2.97 17.48
C LEU A 164 0.61 3.58 16.13
N LEU A 165 1.49 2.90 15.38
CA LEU A 165 1.86 3.34 14.04
C LEU A 165 0.67 3.33 13.08
N ARG A 166 -0.17 2.28 13.13
CA ARG A 166 -1.41 2.19 12.36
C ARG A 166 -2.32 3.38 12.62
N ARG A 167 -2.58 3.71 13.89
CA ARG A 167 -3.41 4.86 14.27
C ARG A 167 -2.83 6.18 13.78
N ASN A 168 -1.52 6.36 13.89
CA ASN A 168 -0.86 7.62 13.51
C ASN A 168 -0.72 7.82 11.98
N LEU A 169 -0.71 6.72 11.23
CA LEU A 169 -0.48 6.69 9.78
C LEU A 169 -1.73 6.31 8.97
N ALA A 170 -2.83 5.97 9.63
CA ALA A 170 -4.12 5.73 8.99
C ALA A 170 -4.54 6.93 8.15
N ASP A 171 -5.18 6.63 7.02
CA ASP A 171 -5.73 7.68 6.16
C ASP A 171 -6.89 8.34 6.95
N ALA A 172 -6.78 9.65 7.22
CA ALA A 172 -7.91 10.38 7.79
C ALA A 172 -9.10 10.25 6.82
N PRO A 173 -10.32 9.95 7.30
CA PRO A 173 -11.49 9.90 6.44
C PRO A 173 -11.67 11.27 5.78
N ARG A 174 -11.33 11.37 4.49
CA ARG A 174 -11.60 12.54 3.68
C ARG A 174 -12.89 12.27 2.95
N GLN A 175 -13.97 12.93 3.39
CA GLN A 175 -15.15 13.04 2.56
C GLN A 175 -14.74 13.80 1.29
N MET A 176 -14.69 13.09 0.17
CA MET A 176 -14.50 13.73 -1.12
C MET A 176 -15.84 14.40 -1.45
N ASN A 177 -15.86 15.74 -1.44
CA ASN A 177 -17.04 16.50 -1.81
C ASN A 177 -17.34 16.21 -3.28
N LEU A 178 -18.42 15.47 -3.51
CA LEU A 178 -18.86 15.11 -4.86
C LEU A 178 -19.43 16.33 -5.62
N TRP A 179 -19.81 17.40 -4.90
CA TRP A 179 -20.27 18.67 -5.46
C TRP A 179 -19.79 19.85 -4.60
N PRO A 180 -18.60 20.42 -4.87
CA PRO A 180 -18.12 21.61 -4.16
C PRO A 180 -19.02 22.84 -4.38
N GLU A 181 -19.73 22.88 -5.50
CA GLU A 181 -20.51 24.03 -5.96
C GLU A 181 -21.85 24.21 -5.23
N LEU A 182 -22.37 23.16 -4.58
CA LEU A 182 -23.67 23.20 -3.89
C LEU A 182 -23.62 23.73 -2.44
N GLN A 183 -22.44 24.15 -1.95
CA GLN A 183 -22.29 24.74 -0.61
C GLN A 183 -22.14 26.28 -0.63
N ALA A 184 -22.16 26.89 -1.81
CA ALA A 184 -22.03 28.35 -2.00
C ALA A 184 -23.35 29.04 -2.41
N ALA A 185 -24.49 28.38 -2.24
CA ALA A 185 -25.83 28.93 -2.43
C ALA A 185 -26.59 28.93 -1.09
#